data_AF-A0AAU7A323-F1
#
_entry.id   AF-A0AAU7A323-F1
#
_cell.length_a   1.000
_cell.length_b   1.000
_cell.length_c   1.000
_cell.angle_alpha   90.00
_cell.angle_beta   90.00
_cell.angle_gamma   90.00
#
_symmetry.space_group_name_H-M   'P 1'
#
loop_
_entity.id
_entity.type
_entity.pdbx_description
1 polymer ?
#
loop_
_entity_poly.entity_id
_entity_poly.type
_entity_poly.pdbx_seq_one_letter_code
_entity_poly.pdbx_strand_id
1 'polypeptide(L)'
;MEIKGKIVELLPLKSGQSANGEWRKQEYVLETDANYPKKICFMAWGDKIDQFNINMGDQVEVSIDLESREYNGRWYTDVKAWKVSKDGLGADGLGRSDNQDGYPPAQSGSGSFEDDEIPF
;
A
#
# COMPACT_ATOMS: atom_id res chain seq x y z
N MET A 1 15.11 9.34 -6.91
CA MET A 1 15.66 7.97 -7.02
C MET A 1 14.58 6.99 -6.58
N GLU A 2 14.62 5.73 -7.03
CA GLU A 2 13.58 4.73 -6.73
C GLU A 2 14.22 3.40 -6.28
N ILE A 3 13.60 2.75 -5.29
CA ILE A 3 14.06 1.49 -4.71
C ILE A 3 12.87 0.55 -4.56
N LYS A 4 13.00 -0.69 -5.03
CA LYS A 4 11.97 -1.73 -4.88
C LYS A 4 12.43 -2.79 -3.91
N GLY A 5 11.49 -3.31 -3.11
CA GLY A 5 11.77 -4.41 -2.21
C GLY A 5 10.67 -4.65 -1.18
N LYS A 6 11.00 -5.50 -0.22
CA LYS A 6 10.09 -5.93 0.84
C LYS A 6 10.39 -5.21 2.14
N ILE A 7 9.36 -4.77 2.85
CA ILE A 7 9.52 -4.19 4.18
C ILE A 7 9.77 -5.31 5.19
N VAL A 8 10.93 -5.25 5.86
CA VAL A 8 11.37 -6.27 6.82
C VAL A 8 11.30 -5.80 8.26
N GLU A 9 11.26 -4.48 8.51
CA GLU A 9 11.18 -3.93 9.86
C GLU A 9 10.54 -2.53 9.87
N LEU A 10 9.72 -2.28 10.89
CA LEU A 10 9.14 -0.97 11.20
C LEU A 10 9.74 -0.49 12.52
N LEU A 11 10.49 0.60 12.50
CA LEU A 11 11.06 1.18 13.73
C LEU A 11 9.99 1.95 14.50
N PRO A 12 10.17 2.26 15.79
CA PRO A 12 9.17 3.02 16.55
C PRO A 12 8.90 4.42 15.99
N LEU A 13 7.63 4.84 16.01
CA LEU A 13 7.22 6.20 15.65
C LEU A 13 7.83 7.19 16.61
N LYS A 14 8.52 8.19 16.05
CA LYS A 14 9.07 9.33 16.79
C LYS A 14 8.19 10.53 16.52
N SER A 15 7.82 11.24 17.58
CA SER A 15 7.07 12.49 17.47
C SER A 15 7.56 13.51 18.49
N GLY A 16 7.18 14.76 18.28
CA GLY A 16 7.48 15.84 19.21
C GLY A 16 6.93 17.16 18.72
N GLN A 17 7.24 18.23 19.46
CA GLN A 17 6.83 19.59 19.12
C GLN A 17 8.02 20.41 18.65
N SER A 18 7.85 21.16 17.57
CA SER A 18 8.84 22.10 17.04
C SER A 18 8.24 23.50 16.89
N ALA A 19 9.07 24.49 16.56
CA ALA A 19 8.61 25.83 16.21
C ALA A 19 7.59 25.84 15.05
N ASN A 20 7.63 24.84 14.18
CA ASN A 20 6.74 24.70 13.02
C ASN A 20 5.51 23.80 13.32
N GLY A 21 5.30 23.43 14.57
CA GLY A 21 4.21 22.53 14.99
C GLY A 21 4.68 21.12 15.36
N GLU A 22 3.71 20.24 15.54
CA GLU A 22 3.93 18.82 15.83
C GLU A 22 4.57 18.13 14.64
N TRP A 23 5.61 17.35 14.89
CA TRP A 23 6.26 16.54 13.87
C TRP A 23 6.15 15.07 14.23
N ARG A 24 6.06 14.24 13.19
CA ARG A 24 6.08 12.79 13.28
C ARG A 24 7.10 12.26 12.28
N LYS A 25 7.85 11.24 12.66
CA LYS A 25 8.82 10.53 11.83
C LYS A 25 8.72 9.03 12.09
N GLN A 26 8.58 8.26 11.02
CA GLN A 26 8.61 6.81 11.05
C GLN A 26 9.75 6.31 10.17
N GLU A 27 10.54 5.37 10.69
CA GLU A 27 11.66 4.75 9.97
C GLU A 27 11.30 3.31 9.60
N TYR A 28 11.70 2.88 8.41
CA TYR A 28 11.38 1.57 7.85
C TYR A 28 12.64 0.94 7.26
N VAL A 29 12.78 -0.38 7.39
CA VAL A 29 13.84 -1.14 6.73
C VAL A 29 13.24 -1.92 5.57
N LEU A 30 13.73 -1.64 4.37
CA LEU A 30 13.42 -2.36 3.15
C LEU A 30 14.58 -3.27 2.78
N GLU A 31 14.27 -4.51 2.40
CA GLU A 31 15.20 -5.42 1.77
C GLU A 31 14.99 -5.38 0.25
N THR A 32 16.04 -5.01 -0.50
CA THR A 32 15.95 -4.78 -1.95
C THR A 32 15.71 -6.07 -2.73
N ASP A 33 14.89 -6.00 -3.78
CA ASP A 33 14.66 -7.10 -4.72
C ASP A 33 15.82 -7.20 -5.74
N ALA A 34 16.94 -7.78 -5.30
CA ALA A 34 18.15 -7.93 -6.12
C ALA A 34 18.88 -9.23 -5.80
N ASN A 35 19.77 -9.68 -6.69
CA ASN A 35 20.59 -10.89 -6.48
C ASN A 35 21.40 -10.88 -5.17
N TYR A 36 21.72 -9.70 -4.66
CA TYR A 36 22.35 -9.51 -3.36
C TYR A 36 21.52 -8.52 -2.53
N PRO A 37 20.50 -9.00 -1.81
CA PRO A 37 19.58 -8.13 -1.10
C PRO A 37 20.33 -7.27 -0.08
N LYS A 38 20.04 -5.97 -0.09
CA LYS A 38 20.56 -5.00 0.87
C LYS A 38 19.40 -4.49 1.72
N LYS A 39 19.67 -4.31 3.01
CA LYS A 39 18.73 -3.65 3.93
C LYS A 39 19.00 -2.15 3.89
N ILE A 40 17.98 -1.39 3.52
CA ILE A 40 18.02 0.06 3.38
C ILE A 40 17.02 0.65 4.36
N CYS A 41 17.50 1.50 5.26
CA CYS A 41 16.65 2.26 6.17
C CYS A 41 16.24 3.56 5.49
N PHE A 42 14.95 3.85 5.47
CA PHE A 42 14.40 5.11 4.97
C PHE A 42 13.33 5.63 5.93
N MET A 43 12.98 6.91 5.79
CA MET A 43 12.02 7.56 6.67
C MET A 43 10.89 8.25 5.93
N ALA A 44 9.71 8.26 6.55
CA ALA A 44 8.58 9.10 6.18
C ALA A 44 8.31 10.13 7.28
N TRP A 45 7.88 11.32 6.87
CA TRP A 45 7.63 12.46 7.75
C TRP A 45 6.16 12.88 7.72
N GLY A 46 5.64 13.27 8.87
CA GLY A 46 4.30 13.82 9.03
C GLY A 46 3.22 12.91 8.47
N ASP A 47 2.30 13.50 7.71
CA ASP A 47 1.12 12.80 7.17
C ASP A 47 1.47 11.73 6.13
N LYS A 48 2.68 11.77 5.56
CA LYS A 48 3.15 10.71 4.65
C LYS A 48 3.20 9.34 5.31
N ILE A 49 3.39 9.30 6.63
CA ILE A 49 3.41 8.06 7.40
C ILE A 49 2.06 7.33 7.23
N ASP A 50 0.97 8.06 7.45
CA ASP A 50 -0.40 7.54 7.33
C ASP A 50 -0.78 7.33 5.85
N GLN A 51 -0.36 8.22 4.94
CA GLN A 51 -0.65 8.08 3.50
C GLN A 51 0.00 6.85 2.88
N PHE A 52 1.25 6.55 3.26
CA PHE A 52 1.94 5.36 2.75
C PHE A 52 1.40 4.10 3.41
N ASN A 53 0.87 4.19 4.64
CA ASN A 53 0.25 3.10 5.39
C ASN A 53 1.09 1.80 5.38
N ILE A 54 2.42 1.90 5.42
CA ILE A 54 3.36 0.78 5.18
C ILE A 54 3.29 -0.24 6.31
N ASN A 55 3.16 -1.52 5.97
CA ASN A 55 3.13 -2.62 6.92
C ASN A 55 4.33 -3.57 6.73
N MET A 56 4.60 -4.36 7.76
CA MET A 56 5.63 -5.40 7.70
C MET A 56 5.27 -6.42 6.63
N GLY A 57 6.22 -6.74 5.76
CA GLY A 57 6.04 -7.70 4.68
C GLY A 57 5.51 -7.12 3.37
N ASP A 58 5.12 -5.84 3.32
CA ASP A 58 4.65 -5.19 2.09
C ASP A 58 5.77 -5.18 1.02
N GLN A 59 5.41 -5.49 -0.22
CA GLN A 59 6.25 -5.23 -1.39
C GLN A 59 5.99 -3.81 -1.87
N VAL A 60 7.03 -2.97 -1.88
CA VAL A 60 6.89 -1.55 -2.21
C VAL A 60 7.97 -1.06 -3.16
N GLU A 61 7.60 -0.07 -3.97
CA GLU A 61 8.50 0.81 -4.70
C GLU A 61 8.50 2.18 -3.99
N VAL A 62 9.64 2.57 -3.45
CA VAL A 62 9.81 3.82 -2.70
C VAL A 62 10.60 4.78 -3.56
N SER A 63 10.00 5.92 -3.90
CA SER A 63 10.72 7.06 -4.46
C SER A 63 11.31 7.89 -3.31
N ILE A 64 12.63 8.02 -3.33
CA ILE A 64 13.42 8.65 -2.28
C ILE A 64 14.20 9.86 -2.77
N ASP A 65 14.50 10.72 -1.80
CA ASP A 65 15.48 11.79 -1.85
C ASP A 65 16.63 11.47 -0.88
N LEU A 66 17.86 11.75 -1.30
CA LEU A 66 19.07 11.50 -0.51
C LEU A 66 19.73 12.83 -0.17
N GLU A 67 19.83 13.09 1.13
CA GLU A 67 20.46 14.29 1.66
C GLU A 67 21.61 13.87 2.56
N SER A 68 22.79 14.45 2.41
CA SER A 68 23.90 14.19 3.31
C SER A 68 24.20 15.44 4.12
N ARG A 69 24.33 15.27 5.43
CA ARG A 69 24.70 16.32 6.37
C ARG A 69 25.98 15.95 7.09
N GLU A 70 26.87 16.92 7.20
CA GLU A 70 28.10 16.78 7.97
C GLU A 70 27.82 17.19 9.43
N TYR A 71 28.25 16.35 10.36
CA TYR A 71 28.21 16.63 11.78
C TYR A 71 29.49 16.12 12.44
N ASN A 72 30.30 17.07 12.92
CA ASN A 72 31.56 16.83 13.61
C ASN A 72 32.54 15.97 12.78
N GLY A 73 32.71 16.34 11.51
CA GLY A 73 33.58 15.67 10.55
C GLY A 73 33.06 14.31 10.05
N ARG A 74 31.86 13.90 10.46
CA ARG A 74 31.19 12.68 9.98
C ARG A 74 30.00 13.03 9.11
N TRP A 75 29.88 12.33 7.99
CA TRP A 75 28.74 12.48 7.07
C TRP A 75 27.66 11.46 7.39
N TYR A 76 26.42 11.94 7.45
CA TYR A 76 25.24 11.13 7.66
C TYR A 76 24.29 11.34 6.49
N THR A 77 23.83 10.25 5.90
CA THR A 77 22.87 10.29 4.79
C THR A 77 21.48 10.00 5.31
N ASP A 78 20.59 10.95 5.06
CA ASP A 78 19.16 10.87 5.26
C ASP A 78 18.52 10.30 3.99
N VAL A 79 17.71 9.26 4.13
CA VAL A 79 16.94 8.65 3.04
C VAL A 79 15.46 8.98 3.25
N LYS A 80 14.96 10.01 2.56
CA LYS A 80 13.61 10.54 2.76
C LYS A 80 12.68 10.02 1.68
N ALA A 81 11.62 9.29 2.06
CA ALA A 81 10.59 8.86 1.13
C ALA A 81 9.61 10.00 0.83
N TRP A 82 9.35 10.24 -0.45
CA TRP A 82 8.37 11.22 -0.89
C TRP A 82 7.20 10.62 -1.66
N LYS A 83 7.34 9.40 -2.19
CA LYS A 83 6.27 8.61 -2.79
C LYS A 83 6.52 7.12 -2.52
N VAL A 84 5.44 6.37 -2.32
CA VAL A 84 5.46 4.92 -2.14
C VAL A 84 4.35 4.31 -2.99
N SER A 85 4.68 3.32 -3.82
CA SER A 85 3.74 2.47 -4.55
C SER A 85 3.79 1.08 -3.95
N LYS A 86 2.64 0.44 -3.69
CA LYS A 86 2.58 -0.92 -3.15
C LYS A 86 2.14 -1.92 -4.22
N ASP A 87 2.86 -3.03 -4.33
CA ASP A 87 2.48 -4.14 -5.21
C ASP A 87 1.48 -5.02 -4.45
N GLY A 88 0.18 -4.88 -4.75
CA GLY A 88 -0.92 -5.64 -4.12
C GLY A 88 -2.13 -4.80 -3.70
N LEU A 89 -1.99 -3.47 -3.66
CA LEU A 89 -3.10 -2.54 -3.59
C LEU A 89 -2.81 -1.42 -4.60
N GLY A 90 -3.20 -1.68 -5.84
CA GLY A 90 -3.63 -0.59 -6.70
C GLY A 90 -4.63 0.26 -5.93
N ALA A 91 -4.67 1.55 -6.25
CA ALA A 91 -5.73 2.44 -5.84
C ALA A 91 -7.10 1.88 -6.29
N ASP A 92 -7.66 0.92 -5.56
CA ASP A 92 -9.01 0.41 -5.71
C ASP A 92 -9.86 1.10 -4.64
N GLY A 93 -10.05 2.39 -4.90
CA GLY A 93 -10.78 3.30 -4.05
C GLY A 93 -11.90 3.99 -4.81
N LEU A 94 -12.51 3.35 -5.83
CA LEU A 94 -13.80 3.76 -6.39
C LEU A 94 -14.55 2.54 -6.98
N GLY A 95 -15.48 2.00 -6.20
CA GLY A 95 -16.80 1.58 -6.69
C GLY A 95 -16.87 0.40 -7.64
N ARG A 96 -16.71 -0.82 -7.12
CA ARG A 96 -17.31 -2.01 -7.75
C ARG A 96 -18.67 -2.26 -7.11
N SER A 97 -19.67 -1.50 -7.55
CA SER A 97 -21.07 -1.93 -7.40
C SER A 97 -21.33 -3.03 -8.41
N ASP A 98 -21.51 -4.21 -7.87
CA ASP A 98 -22.22 -5.34 -8.43
C ASP A 98 -23.46 -4.88 -9.21
N ASN A 99 -23.54 -5.24 -10.49
CA ASN A 99 -24.76 -5.22 -11.30
C ASN A 99 -24.53 -6.17 -12.48
N GLN A 100 -24.86 -7.43 -12.26
CA GLN A 100 -24.91 -8.45 -13.30
C GLN A 100 -26.31 -9.07 -13.34
N ASP A 101 -27.32 -8.24 -13.60
CA ASP A 101 -28.65 -8.71 -13.99
C ASP A 101 -28.66 -9.05 -15.48
N GLY A 102 -28.24 -10.28 -15.78
CA GLY A 102 -28.37 -10.90 -17.10
C GLY A 102 -29.51 -11.92 -17.09
N TYR A 103 -30.76 -11.48 -17.23
CA TYR A 103 -31.87 -12.36 -17.59
C TYR A 103 -32.11 -12.33 -19.12
N PRO A 104 -32.24 -13.48 -19.78
CA PRO A 104 -32.55 -13.57 -21.21
C PRO A 104 -34.04 -13.23 -21.49
N PRO A 105 -34.40 -12.86 -22.73
CA PRO A 105 -35.77 -12.52 -23.09
C PRO A 105 -36.68 -13.75 -23.07
N ALA A 106 -37.79 -13.64 -22.33
CA ALA A 106 -38.84 -14.65 -22.30
C ALA A 106 -39.60 -14.69 -23.64
N GLN A 107 -39.60 -15.86 -24.29
CA GLN A 107 -40.54 -16.18 -25.36
C GLN A 107 -41.93 -16.40 -24.77
N SER A 108 -42.87 -15.58 -25.21
CA SER A 108 -44.30 -15.77 -25.04
C SER A 108 -44.82 -16.93 -25.89
N GLY A 109 -45.53 -17.88 -25.28
CA GLY A 109 -46.24 -18.91 -26.03
C GLY A 109 -46.91 -19.99 -25.17
N SER A 110 -48.17 -19.73 -24.79
CA SER A 110 -49.27 -20.69 -24.57
C SER A 110 -49.06 -21.89 -23.63
N GLY A 111 -49.81 -21.86 -22.52
CA GLY A 111 -49.91 -22.95 -21.57
C GLY A 111 -50.66 -24.17 -22.08
N SER A 112 -50.48 -25.26 -21.36
CA SER A 112 -51.41 -26.37 -21.18
C SER A 112 -51.04 -27.02 -19.85
N PHE A 113 -52.05 -27.14 -18.99
CA PHE A 113 -52.03 -27.86 -17.72
C PHE A 113 -52.06 -29.37 -18.00
N GLU A 114 -52.02 -30.20 -16.95
CA GLU A 114 -51.91 -31.68 -16.96
C GLU A 114 -50.43 -32.10 -16.91
N ASP A 115 -49.96 -32.96 -16.00
CA ASP A 115 -50.62 -34.01 -15.24
C ASP A 115 -49.66 -34.51 -14.14
N ASP A 116 -50.25 -34.86 -13.00
CA ASP A 116 -49.92 -35.97 -12.12
C ASP A 116 -48.66 -36.08 -11.22
N GLU A 117 -49.01 -36.53 -10.00
CA GLU A 117 -48.26 -37.30 -8.99
C GLU A 117 -47.20 -36.66 -8.08
N ILE A 118 -47.63 -36.32 -6.86
CA ILE A 118 -46.78 -36.39 -5.65
C ILE A 118 -47.25 -37.60 -4.82
N PRO A 119 -46.45 -38.67 -4.65
CA PRO A 119 -46.76 -39.75 -3.72
C PRO A 119 -46.40 -39.41 -2.26
N PHE A 120 -47.40 -39.64 -1.39
CA PHE A 120 -47.49 -39.78 0.09
C PHE A 120 -46.42 -39.17 1.02
#